data_AF-A0A7V3CWV2-F1
#
_entry.id   AF-A0A7V3CWV2-F1
#
_cell.length_a   1.000
_cell.length_b   1.000
_cell.length_c   1.000
_cell.angle_alpha   90.00
_cell.angle_beta   90.00
_cell.angle_gamma   90.00
#
_symmetry.space_group_name_H-M   'P 1'
#
loop_
_entity.id
_entity.type
_entity.pdbx_description
1 polymer ?
#
loop_
_entity_poly.entity_id
_entity_poly.type
_entity_poly.pdbx_seq_one_letter_code
_entity_poly.pdbx_strand_id
1 'polypeptide(L)'
;MTTALLLFTTLSFAQTIPVTFSVDMGVAAFKGQFNPSSDQVVIRGSFQADAGDPGGNWQGNLFAMSDTDGDTIYTLTVDFPNTTAGNNYEFKFVIAPDG
;
A
#
# COMPACT_ATOMS: atom_id res chain seq x y z
N MET A 1 29.30 28.90 40.17
CA MET A 1 28.51 27.72 39.80
C MET A 1 27.95 27.97 38.42
N THR A 2 28.58 27.43 37.38
CA THR A 2 28.18 27.65 35.98
C THR A 2 27.16 26.57 35.63
N THR A 3 25.90 26.94 35.45
CA THR A 3 24.86 25.99 35.07
C THR A 3 25.03 25.62 33.59
N ALA A 4 25.29 24.35 33.30
CA ALA A 4 25.26 23.83 31.93
C ALA A 4 23.81 23.50 31.56
N LEU A 5 23.30 24.08 30.47
CA LEU A 5 22.00 23.75 29.90
C LEU A 5 22.17 22.56 28.95
N LEU A 6 21.64 21.40 29.33
CA LEU A 6 21.61 20.21 28.47
C LEU A 6 20.35 20.28 27.59
N LEU A 7 20.51 20.50 26.29
CA LEU A 7 19.42 20.35 25.31
C LEU A 7 19.23 18.85 25.03
N PHE A 8 18.09 18.29 25.44
CA PHE A 8 17.64 16.97 24.97
C PHE A 8 16.83 17.16 23.68
N THR A 9 17.45 16.90 22.53
CA THR A 9 16.72 16.75 21.26
C THR A 9 16.09 15.38 21.22
N THR A 10 14.75 15.31 21.29
CA THR A 10 14.01 14.08 21.06
C THR A 10 14.04 13.76 19.57
N LEU A 11 14.70 12.66 19.19
CA LEU A 11 14.55 12.06 17.86
C LEU A 11 13.18 11.38 17.81
N SER A 12 12.22 11.98 17.10
CA SER A 12 10.96 11.32 16.76
C SER A 12 11.15 10.51 15.50
N PHE A 13 10.99 9.19 15.57
CA PHE A 13 10.88 8.36 14.38
C PHE A 13 9.46 8.51 13.79
N ALA A 14 9.33 8.48 12.47
CA ALA A 14 8.01 8.43 11.83
C ALA A 14 7.35 7.09 12.21
N GLN A 15 6.30 7.16 13.03
CA GLN A 15 5.50 5.98 13.35
C GLN A 15 4.53 5.71 12.19
N THR A 16 4.38 4.44 11.83
CA THR A 16 3.47 4.01 10.77
C THR A 16 2.34 3.13 11.31
N ILE A 17 1.27 3.03 10.53
CA ILE A 17 0.12 2.15 10.71
C ILE A 17 0.16 1.16 9.55
N PRO A 18 0.59 -0.10 9.77
CA PRO A 18 0.61 -1.10 8.71
C PRO A 18 -0.81 -1.55 8.39
N VAL A 19 -1.19 -1.49 7.11
CA VAL A 19 -2.47 -2.00 6.60
C VAL A 19 -2.21 -3.03 5.52
N THR A 20 -2.68 -4.26 5.73
CA THR A 20 -2.57 -5.34 4.75
C THR A 20 -3.84 -5.41 3.91
N PHE A 21 -3.69 -5.19 2.60
CA PHE A 21 -4.71 -5.44 1.60
C PHE A 21 -4.58 -6.88 1.10
N SER A 22 -5.71 -7.55 0.90
CA SER A 22 -5.79 -8.93 0.42
C SER A 22 -6.95 -9.08 -0.54
N VAL A 23 -6.73 -9.72 -1.68
CA VAL A 23 -7.79 -10.02 -2.67
C VAL A 23 -7.60 -11.41 -3.26
N ASP A 24 -8.67 -12.20 -3.27
CA ASP A 24 -8.73 -13.51 -3.91
C ASP A 24 -9.08 -13.34 -5.40
N MET A 25 -8.13 -13.71 -6.27
CA MET A 25 -8.27 -13.65 -7.72
C MET A 25 -8.63 -15.00 -8.34
N GLY A 26 -8.83 -16.05 -7.54
CA GLY A 26 -9.04 -17.42 -8.01
C GLY A 26 -10.23 -17.56 -8.95
N VAL A 27 -11.34 -16.88 -8.68
CA VAL A 27 -12.51 -16.89 -9.57
C VAL A 27 -12.22 -16.16 -10.90
N ALA A 28 -11.48 -15.06 -10.88
CA ALA A 28 -11.11 -14.33 -12.09
C ALA A 28 -10.14 -15.14 -12.95
N ALA A 29 -9.18 -15.81 -12.31
CA ALA A 29 -8.24 -16.74 -12.96
C ALA A 29 -8.99 -17.92 -13.59
N PHE A 30 -9.89 -18.56 -12.84
CA PHE A 30 -10.70 -19.68 -13.32
C PHE A 30 -11.56 -19.29 -14.55
N LYS A 31 -12.06 -18.06 -14.59
CA LYS A 31 -12.84 -17.54 -15.72
C LYS A 31 -11.98 -17.05 -16.90
N GLY A 32 -10.66 -17.10 -16.79
CA GLY A 32 -9.74 -16.58 -17.81
C GLY A 32 -9.76 -15.06 -17.95
N GLN A 33 -10.24 -14.35 -16.93
CA GLN A 33 -10.29 -12.88 -16.88
C GLN A 33 -9.04 -12.28 -16.23
N PHE A 34 -8.21 -13.13 -15.63
CA PHE A 34 -6.94 -12.80 -15.02
C PHE A 34 -5.96 -13.93 -15.33
N ASN A 35 -4.77 -13.60 -15.80
CA ASN A 35 -3.70 -14.56 -16.04
C ASN A 35 -2.57 -14.34 -15.02
N PRO A 36 -2.42 -15.21 -14.01
CA PRO A 36 -1.37 -15.07 -12.99
C PRO A 36 0.06 -15.03 -13.54
N SER A 37 0.28 -15.50 -14.78
CA SER A 37 1.61 -15.52 -15.41
C SER A 37 2.00 -14.23 -16.13
N SER A 38 1.04 -13.36 -16.45
CA SER A 38 1.27 -12.14 -17.23
C SER A 38 0.68 -10.88 -16.60
N ASP A 39 -0.38 -11.03 -15.83
CA ASP A 39 -1.14 -9.92 -15.28
C ASP A 39 -0.66 -9.60 -13.87
N GLN A 40 -0.83 -8.34 -13.47
CA GLN A 40 -0.51 -7.86 -12.14
C GLN A 40 -1.78 -7.42 -11.42
N VAL A 41 -1.83 -7.64 -10.11
CA VAL A 41 -2.81 -6.99 -9.24
C VAL A 41 -2.16 -5.77 -8.62
N VAL A 42 -2.75 -4.61 -8.81
CA VAL A 42 -2.33 -3.36 -8.15
C VAL A 42 -3.50 -2.78 -7.37
N ILE A 43 -3.20 -1.97 -6.36
CA ILE A 43 -4.22 -1.21 -5.63
C ILE A 43 -4.07 0.27 -5.97
N ARG A 44 -5.16 0.90 -6.39
CA ARG A 44 -5.21 2.35 -6.67
C ARG A 44 -6.27 2.98 -5.78
N GLY A 45 -6.01 4.19 -5.29
CA GLY A 45 -6.93 4.82 -4.35
C GLY A 45 -6.57 6.27 -3.99
N SER A 46 -7.40 6.86 -3.13
CA SER A 46 -7.19 8.20 -2.58
C SER A 46 -6.10 8.29 -1.52
N PHE A 47 -5.51 7.15 -1.15
CA PHE A 47 -4.52 7.01 -0.08
C PHE A 47 -3.07 7.12 -0.57
N GLN A 48 -2.83 7.01 -1.87
CA GLN A 48 -1.50 6.77 -2.46
C GLN A 48 -0.50 7.89 -2.12
N ALA A 49 -0.92 9.15 -2.25
CA ALA A 49 -0.07 10.29 -1.93
C ALA A 49 0.36 10.29 -0.45
N ASP A 50 -0.57 9.99 0.45
CA ASP A 50 -0.29 9.89 1.89
C ASP A 50 0.59 8.67 2.22
N ALA A 51 0.50 7.60 1.41
CA ALA A 51 1.34 6.41 1.49
C ALA A 51 2.68 6.55 0.72
N GLY A 52 3.04 7.75 0.27
CA GLY A 52 4.35 8.05 -0.29
C GLY A 52 4.48 7.94 -1.81
N ASP A 53 3.38 7.85 -2.55
CA ASP A 53 3.41 7.87 -4.01
C ASP A 53 3.64 9.31 -4.54
N PRO A 54 4.78 9.58 -5.21
CA PRO A 54 5.05 10.91 -5.77
C PRO A 54 4.15 11.24 -6.96
N GLY A 55 3.48 10.24 -7.53
CA GLY A 55 2.57 10.37 -8.65
C GLY A 55 1.17 10.88 -8.27
N GLY A 56 0.83 10.90 -6.98
CA GLY A 56 -0.50 11.28 -6.51
C GLY A 56 -1.48 10.09 -6.43
N ASN A 57 -2.78 10.40 -6.44
CA ASN A 57 -3.84 9.43 -6.18
C ASN A 57 -4.40 8.81 -7.47
N TRP A 58 -5.02 7.64 -7.33
CA TRP A 58 -5.76 6.93 -8.38
C TRP A 58 -4.96 6.62 -9.65
N GLN A 59 -3.67 6.32 -9.51
CA GLN A 59 -2.79 6.18 -10.67
C GLN A 59 -1.71 5.10 -10.49
N GLY A 60 -1.03 4.78 -11.59
CA GLY A 60 0.21 4.00 -11.56
C GLY A 60 0.06 2.58 -11.04
N ASN A 61 1.22 1.95 -10.85
CA ASN A 61 1.35 0.56 -10.42
C ASN A 61 2.30 0.44 -9.21
N LEU A 62 2.55 1.53 -8.47
CA LEU A 62 3.50 1.56 -7.36
C LEU A 62 3.12 0.56 -6.25
N PHE A 63 1.82 0.44 -5.97
CA PHE A 63 1.26 -0.48 -4.98
C PHE A 63 0.86 -1.81 -5.64
N ALA A 64 1.85 -2.51 -6.20
CA ALA A 64 1.68 -3.85 -6.75
C ALA A 64 1.58 -4.91 -5.64
N MET A 65 0.65 -5.84 -5.79
CA MET A 65 0.43 -6.94 -4.85
C MET A 65 1.11 -8.22 -5.32
N SER A 66 1.40 -9.13 -4.39
CA SER A 66 2.07 -10.40 -4.66
C SER A 66 1.28 -11.59 -4.13
N ASP A 67 1.32 -12.70 -4.87
CA ASP A 67 0.90 -14.03 -4.45
C ASP A 67 2.16 -14.91 -4.40
N THR A 68 2.70 -15.13 -3.21
CA THR A 68 4.00 -15.80 -3.02
C THR A 68 3.88 -17.30 -2.72
N ASP A 69 2.72 -17.75 -2.27
CA ASP A 69 2.42 -19.14 -1.94
C ASP A 69 1.59 -19.84 -3.04
N GLY A 70 1.11 -19.09 -4.04
CA GLY A 70 0.47 -19.62 -5.25
C GLY A 70 -0.97 -20.04 -5.02
N ASP A 71 -1.63 -19.49 -4.00
CA ASP A 71 -3.01 -19.82 -3.64
C ASP A 71 -4.05 -18.90 -4.30
N THR A 72 -3.62 -18.00 -5.19
CA THR A 72 -4.40 -16.97 -5.89
C THR A 72 -4.87 -15.79 -5.02
N ILE A 73 -4.40 -15.70 -3.78
CA ILE A 73 -4.64 -14.57 -2.88
C ILE A 73 -3.46 -13.60 -2.95
N TYR A 74 -3.72 -12.44 -3.54
CA TYR A 74 -2.71 -11.39 -3.67
C TYR A 74 -2.74 -10.50 -2.43
N THR A 75 -1.56 -10.23 -1.87
CA THR A 75 -1.39 -9.43 -0.66
C THR A 75 -0.40 -8.27 -0.85
N LEU A 76 -0.63 -7.18 -0.11
CA LEU A 76 0.30 -6.05 0.01
C LEU A 76 0.11 -5.38 1.37
N THR A 77 1.20 -5.12 2.08
CA THR A 77 1.17 -4.26 3.28
C THR A 77 1.66 -2.87 2.93
N VAL A 78 0.82 -1.86 3.23
CA VAL A 78 1.14 -0.44 3.06
C VAL A 78 1.30 0.19 4.43
N ASP A 79 2.43 0.84 4.65
CA ASP A 79 2.73 1.58 5.88
C ASP A 79 2.21 3.01 5.78
N PHE A 80 1.08 3.29 6.42
CA PHE A 80 0.52 4.63 6.48
C PHE A 80 1.20 5.49 7.55
N PRO A 81 1.44 6.79 7.33
CA PRO A 81 1.90 7.67 8.41
C PRO A 81 0.90 7.71 9.57
N ASN A 82 1.35 7.69 10.82
CA ASN A 82 0.44 7.78 11.98
C ASN A 82 -0.45 9.04 11.98
N THR A 83 -0.04 10.10 11.27
CA THR A 83 -0.78 11.35 11.08
C THR A 83 -2.06 11.17 10.27
N THR A 84 -2.25 10.03 9.60
CA THR A 84 -3.46 9.71 8.84
C THR A 84 -4.48 8.87 9.62
N ALA A 85 -4.23 8.60 10.90
CA ALA A 85 -5.17 7.86 11.74
C ALA A 85 -6.56 8.53 11.76
N GLY A 86 -7.60 7.77 11.41
CA GLY A 86 -8.98 8.26 11.35
C GLY A 86 -9.39 8.86 10.00
N ASN A 87 -8.49 8.94 9.02
CA ASN A 87 -8.85 9.27 7.65
C ASN A 87 -9.69 8.17 7.01
N ASN A 88 -10.53 8.56 6.05
CA ASN A 88 -11.26 7.63 5.19
C ASN A 88 -10.61 7.63 3.80
N TYR A 89 -10.34 6.44 3.28
CA TYR A 89 -9.77 6.26 1.94
C TYR A 89 -10.67 5.39 1.08
N GLU A 90 -10.70 5.71 -0.21
CA GLU A 90 -11.34 4.90 -1.24
C GLU A 90 -10.25 4.19 -2.04
N PHE A 91 -10.50 2.95 -2.45
CA PHE A 91 -9.56 2.17 -3.24
C PHE A 91 -10.27 1.17 -4.14
N LYS A 92 -9.54 0.68 -5.14
CA LYS A 92 -9.93 -0.45 -5.99
C LYS A 92 -8.72 -1.36 -6.23
N PHE A 93 -9.00 -2.65 -6.35
CA PHE A 93 -8.08 -3.61 -6.96
C PHE A 93 -8.19 -3.49 -8.48
N VAL A 94 -7.06 -3.44 -9.17
CA VAL A 94 -6.99 -3.29 -10.62
C VAL A 94 -6.07 -4.36 -11.19
N ILE A 95 -6.49 -4.97 -12.30
CA ILE A 95 -5.66 -5.86 -13.12
C ILE A 95 -4.87 -4.98 -14.09
N ALA A 96 -3.55 -5.10 -14.10
CA ALA A 96 -2.64 -4.33 -14.96
C ALA A 96 -1.79 -5.26 -15.87
N PRO A 97 -1.43 -4.83 -17.11
CA PRO A 97 -1.78 -3.56 -17.73
C PRO A 97 -3.27 -3.48 -18.05
N ASP A 98 -3.85 -2.30 -17.84
CA ASP A 98 -5.23 -2.00 -18.20
C ASP A 98 -5.37 -2.30 -19.71
N GLY A 99 -6.25 -3.26 -20.06
CA GLY A 99 -6.38 -3.81 -21.42
C GLY A 99 -6.75 -2.81 -22.50
#